data_AF-B3JG06-F1
#
_entry.id   AF-B3JG06-F1
#
_cell.length_a   1.000
_cell.length_b   1.000
_cell.length_c   1.000
_cell.angle_alpha   90.00
_cell.angle_beta   90.00
_cell.angle_gamma   90.00
#
_symmetry.space_group_name_H-M   'P 1'
#
loop_
_entity.id
_entity.type
_entity.pdbx_description
1 polymer ?
#
loop_
_entity_poly.entity_id
_entity_poly.type
_entity_poly.pdbx_seq_one_letter_code
_entity_poly.pdbx_strand_id
1 'polypeptide(L)'
;MCENDFHVISRFRNDVILYYPTLEQKTGKRGHPKWFDGRIDFANLDLTRCKEYEVNKGKLYGLRVYAKALKRYVSLAVWYPMDGRTDKWQLYFSTDDSMDGREVLDYYRTRFQLEFCFRDGKQHAGITNCQSTDFRKLDFHFNASLAAVNLAKAACKRLGIAYSISSCKSFIHNAYMLERFICVFGINPDPQVIDKLFKELILFTARAA
;
A
#
# COMPACT_ATOMS: atom_id res chain seq x y z
N MET A 1 -3.40 7.32 17.85
CA MET A 1 -3.07 7.67 16.44
C MET A 1 -3.53 9.09 16.13
N CYS A 2 -4.83 9.36 16.13
CA CYS A 2 -5.33 10.73 15.94
C CYS A 2 -5.00 11.71 17.06
N GLU A 3 -4.78 11.22 18.29
CA GLU A 3 -4.35 12.01 19.45
C GLU A 3 -2.86 12.38 19.41
N ASN A 4 -2.09 11.80 18.48
CA ASN A 4 -0.66 12.03 18.31
C ASN A 4 -0.37 12.78 16.98
N ASP A 5 -1.31 13.59 16.50
CA ASP A 5 -1.22 14.37 15.25
C ASP A 5 -0.99 13.55 13.96
N PHE A 6 -1.23 12.24 13.99
CA PHE A 6 -1.19 11.42 12.78
C PHE A 6 -2.54 11.35 12.09
N HIS A 7 -2.52 11.53 10.78
CA HIS A 7 -3.67 11.28 9.92
C HIS A 7 -3.76 9.81 9.52
N VAL A 8 -4.96 9.24 9.61
CA VAL A 8 -5.26 7.85 9.28
C VAL A 8 -5.98 7.81 7.95
N ILE A 9 -5.49 6.98 7.03
CA ILE A 9 -6.14 6.67 5.76
C ILE A 9 -6.62 5.21 5.82
N SER A 10 -7.90 4.98 5.57
CA SER A 10 -8.48 3.64 5.65
C SER A 10 -9.76 3.52 4.82
N ARG A 11 -10.42 2.35 4.89
CA ARG A 11 -11.66 2.04 4.21
C ARG A 11 -12.79 1.86 5.22
N PHE A 12 -13.90 2.56 5.02
CA PHE A 12 -15.11 2.29 5.76
C PHE A 12 -15.82 1.05 5.22
N ARG A 13 -16.62 0.43 6.08
CA ARG A 13 -17.63 -0.55 5.64
C ARG A 13 -18.82 0.20 5.03
N ASN A 14 -19.58 -0.48 4.19
CA ASN A 14 -20.69 0.14 3.45
C ASN A 14 -21.91 0.47 4.34
N ASP A 15 -21.95 -0.02 5.58
CA ASP A 15 -22.96 0.27 6.60
C ASP A 15 -22.61 1.48 7.49
N VAL A 16 -21.49 2.18 7.20
CA VAL A 16 -21.07 3.36 7.95
C VAL A 16 -22.12 4.47 7.93
N ILE A 17 -22.27 5.15 9.06
CA ILE A 17 -23.15 6.31 9.18
C ILE A 17 -22.31 7.59 9.05
N LEU A 18 -22.48 8.27 7.91
CA LEU A 18 -21.86 9.56 7.61
C LEU A 18 -22.94 10.63 7.43
N TYR A 19 -22.60 11.85 7.78
CA TYR A 19 -23.48 13.01 7.67
C TYR A 19 -22.86 14.09 6.80
N TYR A 20 -23.71 14.79 6.05
CA TYR A 20 -23.29 16.01 5.35
C TYR A 20 -23.02 17.12 6.39
N PRO A 21 -21.91 17.86 6.26
CA PRO A 21 -21.71 19.09 7.02
C PRO A 21 -22.81 20.09 6.69
N THR A 22 -23.27 20.86 7.69
CA THR A 22 -24.23 21.94 7.46
C THR A 22 -23.57 23.09 6.70
N LEU A 23 -24.24 23.56 5.63
CA LEU A 23 -23.86 24.73 4.84
C LEU A 23 -24.42 26.05 5.41
N GLU A 24 -25.38 25.97 6.33
CA GLU A 24 -26.01 27.12 6.97
C GLU A 24 -25.02 27.85 7.89
N GLN A 25 -24.90 29.17 7.72
CA GLN A 25 -24.16 30.01 8.65
C GLN A 25 -24.88 30.10 9.99
N LYS A 26 -24.13 30.27 11.08
CA LYS A 26 -24.70 30.47 12.42
C LYS A 26 -25.59 31.71 12.39
N THR A 27 -26.88 31.51 12.58
CA THR A 27 -27.91 32.54 12.45
C THR A 27 -27.92 33.56 13.60
N GLY A 28 -27.07 33.38 14.62
CA GLY A 28 -27.01 34.24 15.83
C GLY A 28 -28.24 34.16 16.75
N LYS A 29 -29.28 33.41 16.35
CA LYS A 29 -30.53 33.23 17.09
C LYS A 29 -30.37 32.25 18.25
N ARG A 30 -31.20 32.41 19.28
CA ARG A 30 -31.23 31.53 20.46
C ARG A 30 -31.70 30.12 20.04
N GLY A 31 -30.79 29.14 20.09
CA GLY A 31 -31.05 27.74 19.74
C GLY A 31 -29.74 26.97 19.50
N HIS A 32 -29.80 25.63 19.53
CA HIS A 32 -28.64 24.80 19.20
C HIS A 32 -28.36 24.87 17.68
N PRO A 33 -27.13 25.20 17.24
CA PRO A 33 -26.81 25.25 15.82
C PRO A 33 -27.02 23.89 15.14
N LYS A 34 -27.52 23.90 13.90
CA LYS A 34 -27.58 22.69 13.08
C LYS A 34 -26.15 22.33 12.64
N TRP A 35 -25.65 21.17 13.08
CA TRP A 35 -24.28 20.71 12.76
C TRP A 35 -24.23 19.82 11.52
N PHE A 36 -25.34 19.12 11.24
CA PHE A 36 -25.44 18.14 10.16
C PHE A 36 -26.67 18.39 9.29
N ASP A 37 -26.52 18.14 8.00
CA ASP A 37 -27.56 18.32 6.99
C ASP A 37 -27.98 16.98 6.37
N GLY A 38 -28.42 16.07 7.24
CA GLY A 38 -28.89 14.74 6.84
C GLY A 38 -27.81 13.68 6.76
N ARG A 39 -28.26 12.42 6.78
CA ARG A 39 -27.41 11.24 6.57
C ARG A 39 -27.15 11.07 5.07
N ILE A 40 -25.92 10.68 4.73
CA ILE A 40 -25.55 10.39 3.35
C ILE A 40 -26.23 9.09 2.90
N ASP A 41 -26.99 9.18 1.81
CA ASP A 41 -27.45 8.02 1.05
C ASP A 41 -26.46 7.75 -0.10
N PHE A 42 -25.75 6.63 -0.04
CA PHE A 42 -24.79 6.25 -1.07
C PHE A 42 -25.43 5.58 -2.28
N ALA A 43 -26.70 5.15 -2.19
CA ALA A 43 -27.42 4.68 -3.37
C ALA A 43 -27.80 5.86 -4.28
N ASN A 44 -28.19 6.99 -3.67
CA ASN A 44 -28.54 8.23 -4.34
C ASN A 44 -27.68 9.37 -3.81
N LEU A 45 -26.40 9.36 -4.18
CA LEU A 45 -25.44 10.37 -3.70
C LEU A 45 -25.78 11.76 -4.25
N ASP A 46 -25.84 12.77 -3.38
CA ASP A 46 -25.98 14.16 -3.79
C ASP A 46 -24.70 14.66 -4.46
N LEU A 47 -24.70 14.63 -5.80
CA LEU A 47 -23.56 15.02 -6.64
C LEU A 47 -23.24 16.52 -6.53
N THR A 48 -24.19 17.36 -6.11
CA THR A 48 -23.96 18.82 -6.01
C THR A 48 -22.94 19.17 -4.92
N ARG A 49 -22.77 18.29 -3.93
CA ARG A 49 -21.84 18.44 -2.80
C ARG A 49 -20.53 17.69 -3.00
N CYS A 50 -20.36 17.06 -4.16
CA CYS A 50 -19.23 16.18 -4.45
C CYS A 50 -18.32 16.79 -5.51
N LYS A 51 -17.01 16.56 -5.37
CA LYS A 51 -16.04 16.77 -6.44
C LYS A 51 -15.86 15.46 -7.18
N GLU A 52 -16.16 15.44 -8.48
CA GLU A 52 -15.95 14.28 -9.33
C GLU A 52 -14.49 14.22 -9.82
N TYR A 53 -13.96 13.01 -9.91
CA TYR A 53 -12.62 12.74 -10.44
C TYR A 53 -12.67 11.67 -11.51
N GLU A 54 -11.95 11.92 -12.60
CA GLU A 54 -11.74 10.92 -13.64
C GLU A 54 -10.80 9.81 -13.15
N VAL A 55 -11.24 8.57 -13.29
CA VAL A 55 -10.47 7.37 -12.97
C VAL A 55 -10.62 6.34 -14.08
N ASN A 56 -9.57 5.54 -14.32
CA ASN A 56 -9.54 4.57 -15.42
C ASN A 56 -10.71 3.56 -15.41
N LYS A 57 -11.26 3.25 -14.23
CA LYS A 57 -12.36 2.29 -14.02
C LYS A 57 -13.27 2.78 -12.90
N GLY A 58 -14.52 3.07 -13.22
CA GLY A 58 -15.53 3.52 -12.26
C GLY A 58 -15.67 5.04 -12.19
N LYS A 59 -16.45 5.52 -11.21
CA LYS A 59 -16.58 6.93 -10.87
C LYS A 59 -16.08 7.18 -9.46
N LEU A 60 -15.35 8.27 -9.26
CA LEU A 60 -14.80 8.65 -7.96
C LEU A 60 -15.35 10.01 -7.54
N TYR A 61 -15.90 10.08 -6.34
CA TYR A 61 -16.43 11.31 -5.76
C TYR A 61 -15.71 11.60 -4.44
N GLY A 62 -15.20 12.83 -4.29
CA GLY A 62 -14.61 13.33 -3.06
C GLY A 62 -15.52 14.32 -2.37
N LEU A 63 -15.65 14.20 -1.04
CA LEU A 63 -16.41 15.15 -0.23
C LEU A 63 -15.96 15.12 1.23
N ARG A 64 -16.14 16.25 1.93
CA ARG A 64 -15.92 16.35 3.37
C ARG A 64 -17.19 15.91 4.09
N VAL A 65 -17.06 14.99 5.05
CA VAL A 65 -18.19 14.40 5.77
C VAL A 65 -17.91 14.29 7.26
N TYR A 66 -18.97 14.25 8.07
CA TYR A 66 -18.83 13.92 9.48
C TYR A 66 -19.06 12.42 9.70
N ALA A 67 -18.03 11.73 10.22
CA ALA A 67 -18.10 10.31 10.52
C ALA A 67 -18.57 10.08 11.96
N LYS A 68 -19.76 9.48 12.12
CA LYS A 68 -20.35 9.20 13.45
C LYS A 68 -19.45 8.30 14.30
N ALA A 69 -18.87 7.28 13.69
CA ALA A 69 -18.01 6.30 14.38
C ALA A 69 -16.72 6.94 14.93
N LEU A 70 -16.18 7.94 14.24
CA LEU A 70 -14.94 8.64 14.62
C LEU A 70 -15.22 9.97 15.36
N LYS A 71 -16.49 10.38 15.45
CA LYS A 71 -16.94 11.67 16.01
C LYS A 71 -16.20 12.89 15.44
N ARG A 72 -15.80 12.84 14.17
CA ARG A 72 -15.00 13.91 13.54
C ARG A 72 -15.30 14.06 12.05
N TYR A 73 -14.86 15.19 11.50
CA TYR A 73 -14.82 15.39 10.05
C TYR A 73 -13.68 14.58 9.43
N VAL A 74 -13.95 14.02 8.25
CA VAL A 74 -13.03 13.25 7.44
C VAL A 74 -13.20 13.63 5.98
N SER A 75 -12.12 13.51 5.21
CA SER A 75 -12.22 13.52 3.75
C SER A 75 -12.64 12.13 3.30
N LEU A 76 -13.70 12.05 2.49
CA LEU A 76 -14.26 10.80 1.98
C LEU A 76 -14.06 10.74 0.47
N ALA A 77 -13.61 9.58 0.01
CA ALA A 77 -13.55 9.22 -1.39
C ALA A 77 -14.45 8.00 -1.64
N VAL A 78 -15.53 8.21 -2.40
CA VAL A 78 -16.53 7.21 -2.76
C VAL A 78 -16.25 6.73 -4.16
N TRP A 79 -15.94 5.44 -4.29
CA TRP A 79 -15.71 4.80 -5.58
C TRP A 79 -16.89 3.91 -5.97
N TYR A 80 -17.45 4.17 -7.15
CA TYR A 80 -18.49 3.35 -7.77
C TYR A 80 -17.90 2.53 -8.92
N PRO A 81 -18.08 1.20 -8.95
CA PRO A 81 -17.67 0.39 -10.11
C PRO A 81 -18.48 0.75 -11.37
N MET A 82 -17.90 0.54 -12.55
CA MET A 82 -18.65 0.60 -13.82
C MET A 82 -19.66 -0.56 -13.92
N ASP A 83 -20.75 -0.34 -14.66
CA ASP A 83 -21.88 -1.26 -14.82
C ASP A 83 -21.48 -2.71 -15.15
N GLY A 84 -22.17 -3.66 -14.52
CA GLY A 84 -21.98 -5.11 -14.66
C GLY A 84 -21.46 -5.81 -13.40
N ARG A 85 -21.00 -5.06 -12.39
CA ARG A 85 -20.73 -5.61 -11.05
C ARG A 85 -21.84 -5.23 -10.08
N THR A 86 -22.41 -6.23 -9.42
CA THR A 86 -23.32 -6.09 -8.27
C THR A 86 -22.62 -5.60 -7.00
N ASP A 87 -21.33 -5.27 -7.08
CA ASP A 87 -20.56 -4.76 -5.96
C ASP A 87 -21.10 -3.38 -5.53
N LYS A 88 -21.45 -3.28 -4.26
CA LYS A 88 -21.73 -2.00 -3.60
C LYS A 88 -20.52 -1.06 -3.73
N TRP A 89 -20.77 0.25 -3.71
CA TRP A 89 -19.74 1.30 -3.64
C TRP A 89 -18.67 1.02 -2.59
N GLN A 90 -17.48 1.57 -2.78
CA GLN A 90 -16.37 1.47 -1.84
C GLN A 90 -16.08 2.84 -1.22
N LEU A 91 -15.89 2.85 0.10
CA LEU A 91 -15.73 4.08 0.88
C LEU A 91 -14.32 4.17 1.45
N TYR A 92 -13.53 5.09 0.97
CA TYR A 92 -12.18 5.38 1.48
C TYR A 92 -12.19 6.71 2.22
N PHE A 93 -11.41 6.84 3.28
CA PHE A 93 -11.39 8.07 4.06
C PHE A 93 -9.99 8.42 4.55
N SER A 94 -9.78 9.72 4.78
CA SER A 94 -8.66 10.26 5.54
C SER A 94 -9.19 11.08 6.71
N THR A 95 -8.53 10.99 7.88
CA THR A 95 -8.81 11.88 9.00
C THR A 95 -8.23 13.28 8.81
N ASP A 96 -7.41 13.49 7.77
CA ASP A 96 -7.18 14.82 7.20
C ASP A 96 -8.40 15.18 6.35
N ASP A 97 -9.20 16.13 6.83
CA ASP A 97 -10.44 16.55 6.16
C ASP A 97 -10.21 17.57 5.05
N SER A 98 -8.97 18.01 4.86
CA SER A 98 -8.55 18.88 3.75
C SER A 98 -7.99 18.09 2.55
N MET A 99 -7.63 16.82 2.75
CA MET A 99 -7.05 15.95 1.74
C MET A 99 -8.01 15.74 0.55
N ASP A 100 -7.47 15.76 -0.66
CA ASP A 100 -8.24 15.55 -1.89
C ASP A 100 -8.69 14.09 -2.03
N GLY A 101 -9.93 13.85 -2.49
CA GLY A 101 -10.50 12.50 -2.57
C GLY A 101 -9.70 11.54 -3.46
N ARG A 102 -9.01 12.05 -4.49
CA ARG A 102 -8.12 11.24 -5.32
C ARG A 102 -6.90 10.76 -4.55
N GLU A 103 -6.29 11.64 -3.75
CA GLU A 103 -5.13 11.31 -2.92
C GLU A 103 -5.49 10.26 -1.86
N VAL A 104 -6.67 10.38 -1.23
CA VAL A 104 -7.16 9.38 -0.28
C VAL A 104 -7.15 7.98 -0.91
N LEU A 105 -7.67 7.86 -2.14
CA LEU A 105 -7.70 6.58 -2.85
C LEU A 105 -6.30 6.09 -3.22
N ASP A 106 -5.45 6.97 -3.74
CA ASP A 106 -4.10 6.61 -4.20
C ASP A 106 -3.20 6.20 -3.03
N TYR A 107 -3.24 6.91 -1.89
CA TYR A 107 -2.57 6.47 -0.67
C TYR A 107 -3.12 5.13 -0.17
N TYR A 108 -4.44 4.94 -0.15
CA TYR A 108 -5.01 3.66 0.27
C TYR A 108 -4.53 2.51 -0.62
N ARG A 109 -4.37 2.71 -1.93
CA ARG A 109 -3.85 1.68 -2.86
C ARG A 109 -2.42 1.25 -2.50
N THR A 110 -1.59 2.14 -1.98
CA THR A 110 -0.23 1.79 -1.53
C THR A 110 -0.22 0.75 -0.40
N ARG A 111 -1.30 0.62 0.38
CA ARG A 111 -1.44 -0.38 1.45
C ARG A 111 -1.19 -1.80 0.96
N PHE A 112 -1.55 -2.11 -0.30
CA PHE A 112 -1.33 -3.44 -0.87
C PHE A 112 0.16 -3.83 -0.92
N GLN A 113 1.08 -2.86 -0.83
CA GLN A 113 2.50 -3.16 -0.73
C GLN A 113 2.85 -4.03 0.49
N LEU A 114 2.09 -3.95 1.58
CA LEU A 114 2.28 -4.80 2.75
C LEU A 114 2.06 -6.29 2.44
N GLU A 115 1.14 -6.59 1.52
CA GLU A 115 0.84 -7.97 1.12
C GLU A 115 2.02 -8.61 0.38
N PHE A 116 2.85 -7.82 -0.31
CA PHE A 116 4.08 -8.33 -0.92
C PHE A 116 5.06 -8.82 0.15
N CYS A 117 5.26 -8.06 1.23
CA CYS A 117 6.14 -8.48 2.32
C CYS A 117 5.71 -9.82 2.94
N PHE A 118 4.40 -10.01 3.16
CA PHE A 118 3.89 -11.27 3.71
C PHE A 118 3.96 -12.44 2.71
N ARG A 119 3.67 -12.18 1.43
CA ARG A 119 3.83 -13.18 0.36
C ARG A 119 5.27 -13.65 0.26
N ASP A 120 6.21 -12.71 0.20
CA ASP A 120 7.64 -12.94 0.13
C ASP A 120 8.15 -13.67 1.38
N GLY A 121 7.67 -13.25 2.56
CA GLY A 121 7.96 -13.92 3.82
C GLY A 121 7.54 -15.41 3.81
N LYS A 122 6.35 -15.71 3.30
CA LYS A 122 5.82 -17.07 3.19
C LYS A 122 6.55 -17.91 2.15
N GLN A 123 6.71 -17.38 0.94
CA GLN A 123 7.22 -18.14 -0.20
C GLN A 123 8.74 -18.28 -0.18
N HIS A 124 9.46 -17.36 0.44
CA HIS A 124 10.90 -17.24 0.26
C HIS A 124 11.71 -17.12 1.54
N ALA A 125 11.15 -16.56 2.62
CA ALA A 125 11.83 -16.44 3.91
C ALA A 125 11.34 -17.46 4.97
N GLY A 126 10.44 -18.37 4.58
CA GLY A 126 9.97 -19.46 5.43
C GLY A 126 9.22 -19.02 6.68
N ILE A 127 8.50 -17.89 6.64
CA ILE A 127 7.82 -17.31 7.83
C ILE A 127 6.89 -18.32 8.53
N THR A 128 6.34 -19.29 7.79
CA THR A 128 5.42 -20.32 8.30
C THR A 128 6.10 -21.68 8.55
N ASN A 129 7.43 -21.78 8.44
CA ASN A 129 8.14 -23.05 8.49
C ASN A 129 8.52 -23.47 9.92
N CYS A 130 8.55 -22.54 10.86
CA CYS A 130 8.87 -22.86 12.25
C CYS A 130 7.72 -23.61 12.92
N GLN A 131 8.02 -24.81 13.43
CA GLN A 131 7.06 -25.69 14.11
C GLN A 131 7.28 -25.70 15.64
N SER A 132 7.97 -24.70 16.17
CA SER A 132 8.21 -24.62 17.62
C SER A 132 6.93 -24.31 18.37
N THR A 133 6.77 -24.88 19.57
CA THR A 133 5.70 -24.56 20.51
C THR A 133 6.08 -23.43 21.48
N ASP A 134 7.35 -22.99 21.47
CA ASP A 134 7.85 -21.92 22.31
C ASP A 134 7.61 -20.55 21.65
N PHE A 135 6.89 -19.67 22.35
CA PHE A 135 6.56 -18.33 21.89
C PHE A 135 7.79 -17.50 21.50
N ARG A 136 8.89 -17.57 22.27
CA ARG A 136 10.11 -16.79 22.00
C ARG A 136 10.80 -17.26 20.73
N LYS A 137 10.78 -18.56 20.46
CA LYS A 137 11.36 -19.15 19.25
C LYS A 137 10.53 -18.78 18.02
N LEU A 138 9.21 -18.75 18.15
CA LEU A 138 8.31 -18.27 17.09
C LEU A 138 8.53 -16.79 16.80
N ASP A 139 8.57 -15.94 17.82
CA ASP A 139 8.81 -14.50 17.68
C ASP A 139 10.15 -14.21 16.98
N PHE A 140 11.23 -14.85 17.43
CA PHE A 140 12.53 -14.73 16.78
C PHE A 140 12.47 -15.16 15.31
N HIS A 141 11.83 -16.29 15.00
CA HIS A 141 11.70 -16.80 13.63
C HIS A 141 10.94 -15.82 12.73
N PHE A 142 9.80 -15.30 13.17
CA PHE A 142 9.03 -14.32 12.41
C PHE A 142 9.84 -13.05 12.12
N ASN A 143 10.53 -12.52 13.14
CA ASN A 143 11.38 -11.34 13.00
C ASN A 143 12.55 -11.60 12.06
N ALA A 144 13.21 -12.75 12.15
CA ALA A 144 14.30 -13.14 11.25
C ALA A 144 13.82 -13.27 9.80
N SER A 145 12.68 -13.93 9.55
CA SER A 145 12.10 -14.06 8.21
C SER A 145 11.76 -12.70 7.60
N LEU A 146 11.12 -11.80 8.36
CA LEU A 146 10.78 -10.45 7.86
C LEU A 146 12.03 -9.58 7.67
N ALA A 147 13.02 -9.70 8.55
CA ALA A 147 14.31 -9.01 8.42
C ALA A 147 15.05 -9.45 7.15
N ALA A 148 15.03 -10.74 6.81
CA ALA A 148 15.64 -11.25 5.58
C ALA A 148 15.01 -10.62 4.32
N VAL A 149 13.67 -10.48 4.28
CA VAL A 149 12.97 -9.81 3.17
C VAL A 149 13.37 -8.33 3.08
N ASN A 150 13.44 -7.64 4.21
CA ASN A 150 13.86 -6.23 4.27
C ASN A 150 15.32 -6.03 3.83
N LEU A 151 16.22 -6.93 4.24
CA LEU A 151 17.63 -6.91 3.82
C LEU A 151 17.76 -7.11 2.32
N ALA A 152 17.02 -8.07 1.73
CA ALA A 152 17.00 -8.27 0.28
C ALA A 152 16.51 -7.01 -0.45
N LYS A 153 15.46 -6.36 0.06
CA LYS A 153 14.94 -5.12 -0.51
C LYS A 153 15.93 -3.96 -0.41
N ALA A 154 16.61 -3.81 0.73
CA ALA A 154 17.64 -2.80 0.93
C ALA A 154 18.86 -3.03 0.03
N ALA A 155 19.29 -4.28 -0.14
CA ALA A 155 20.39 -4.64 -1.04
C ALA A 155 20.04 -4.34 -2.50
N CYS A 156 18.87 -4.75 -2.97
CA CYS A 156 18.43 -4.51 -4.34
C CYS A 156 18.23 -2.98 -4.59
N LYS A 157 17.79 -2.19 -3.58
CA LYS A 157 17.80 -0.70 -3.64
C LYS A 157 19.22 -0.12 -3.74
N ARG A 158 20.17 -0.61 -2.93
CA ARG A 158 21.57 -0.14 -2.95
C ARG A 158 22.25 -0.39 -4.30
N LEU A 159 21.91 -1.50 -4.94
CA LEU A 159 22.43 -1.86 -6.27
C LEU A 159 21.69 -1.18 -7.43
N GLY A 160 20.63 -0.41 -7.17
CA GLY A 160 19.82 0.23 -8.21
C GLY A 160 19.00 -0.76 -9.05
N ILE A 161 18.72 -1.96 -8.52
CA ILE A 161 18.00 -3.02 -9.24
C ILE A 161 16.53 -3.00 -8.81
N ALA A 162 15.62 -3.24 -9.76
CA ALA A 162 14.21 -3.45 -9.46
C ALA A 162 14.05 -4.64 -8.49
N TYR A 163 13.36 -4.41 -7.37
CA TYR A 163 13.20 -5.44 -6.36
C TYR A 163 12.20 -6.50 -6.80
N SER A 164 12.67 -7.75 -6.86
CA SER A 164 11.85 -8.94 -6.75
C SER A 164 12.71 -10.06 -6.14
N ILE A 165 12.11 -10.96 -5.37
CA ILE A 165 12.91 -12.06 -4.79
C ILE A 165 13.45 -12.99 -5.86
N SER A 166 12.75 -13.18 -6.98
CA SER A 166 13.27 -13.92 -8.12
C SER A 166 14.51 -13.24 -8.72
N SER A 167 14.47 -11.92 -8.93
CA SER A 167 15.64 -11.15 -9.41
C SER A 167 16.82 -11.25 -8.44
N CYS A 168 16.59 -11.06 -7.14
CA CYS A 168 17.66 -11.13 -6.16
C CYS A 168 18.23 -12.58 -6.07
N LYS A 169 17.41 -13.63 -6.28
CA LYS A 169 17.87 -15.03 -6.42
C LYS A 169 18.71 -15.27 -7.67
N SER A 170 18.26 -14.80 -8.83
CA SER A 170 19.01 -14.94 -10.10
C SER A 170 20.35 -14.21 -10.02
N PHE A 171 20.37 -13.02 -9.43
CA PHE A 171 21.60 -12.27 -9.18
C PHE A 171 22.60 -13.10 -8.36
N ILE A 172 22.18 -13.63 -7.21
CA ILE A 172 23.06 -14.44 -6.35
C ILE A 172 23.51 -15.71 -7.07
N HIS A 173 22.61 -16.36 -7.80
CA HIS A 173 22.92 -17.56 -8.56
C HIS A 173 23.95 -17.30 -9.67
N ASN A 174 23.78 -16.24 -10.46
CA ASN A 174 24.70 -15.86 -11.52
C ASN A 174 26.08 -15.49 -10.96
N ALA A 175 26.11 -14.73 -9.87
CA ALA A 175 27.36 -14.40 -9.18
C ALA A 175 28.11 -15.66 -8.73
N TYR A 176 27.40 -16.59 -8.09
CA TYR A 176 27.96 -17.86 -7.64
C TYR A 176 28.47 -18.71 -8.81
N MET A 177 27.69 -18.83 -9.90
CA MET A 177 28.12 -19.59 -11.08
C MET A 177 29.37 -19.00 -11.73
N LEU A 178 29.45 -17.68 -11.84
CA LEU A 178 30.62 -17.00 -12.39
C LEU A 178 31.85 -17.16 -11.50
N GLU A 179 31.70 -17.04 -10.18
CA GLU A 179 32.76 -17.31 -9.22
C GLU A 179 33.26 -18.77 -9.35
N ARG A 180 32.34 -19.74 -9.39
CA ARG A 180 32.68 -21.15 -9.58
C ARG A 180 33.41 -21.39 -10.90
N PHE A 181 32.98 -20.75 -11.99
CA PHE A 181 33.66 -20.84 -13.29
C PHE A 181 35.11 -20.35 -13.18
N ILE A 182 35.33 -19.14 -12.66
CA ILE A 182 36.67 -18.55 -12.50
C ILE A 182 37.56 -19.45 -11.64
N CYS A 183 37.06 -19.92 -10.48
CA CYS A 183 37.81 -20.76 -9.56
C CYS A 183 38.18 -22.12 -10.16
N VAL A 184 37.24 -22.81 -10.83
CA VAL A 184 37.48 -24.14 -11.40
C VAL A 184 38.47 -24.09 -12.55
N PHE A 185 38.40 -23.06 -13.39
CA PHE A 185 39.32 -22.89 -14.51
C PHE A 185 40.65 -22.22 -14.12
N GLY A 186 40.83 -21.82 -12.85
CA GLY A 186 42.05 -21.18 -12.37
C GLY A 186 42.35 -19.85 -13.07
N ILE A 187 41.31 -19.19 -13.59
CA ILE A 187 41.46 -17.92 -14.32
C ILE A 187 41.76 -16.83 -13.30
N ASN A 188 42.77 -16.00 -13.57
CA ASN A 188 43.06 -14.82 -12.77
C ASN A 188 42.72 -13.60 -13.63
N PRO A 189 41.46 -13.12 -13.61
CA PRO A 189 41.02 -12.22 -14.66
C PRO A 189 41.43 -10.77 -14.32
N ASP A 190 41.54 -9.92 -15.34
CA ASP A 190 41.91 -8.52 -15.14
C ASP A 190 40.81 -7.78 -14.35
N PRO A 191 41.11 -7.18 -13.19
CA PRO A 191 40.12 -6.47 -12.36
C PRO A 191 39.31 -5.42 -13.11
N GLN A 192 39.90 -4.73 -14.10
CA GLN A 192 39.22 -3.68 -14.86
C GLN A 192 38.19 -4.24 -15.85
N VAL A 193 38.52 -5.39 -16.46
CA VAL A 193 37.64 -6.08 -17.43
C VAL A 193 36.54 -6.85 -16.69
N ILE A 194 36.88 -7.49 -15.57
CA ILE A 194 35.91 -8.20 -14.73
C ILE A 194 34.87 -7.23 -14.20
N ASP A 195 35.24 -6.11 -13.58
CA ASP A 195 34.22 -5.30 -12.87
C ASP A 195 33.11 -4.80 -13.82
N LYS A 196 33.46 -4.58 -15.10
CA LYS A 196 32.49 -4.25 -16.15
C LYS A 196 31.65 -5.46 -16.57
N LEU A 197 32.28 -6.58 -16.94
CA LEU A 197 31.57 -7.78 -17.41
C LEU A 197 30.78 -8.49 -16.30
N PHE A 198 31.28 -8.45 -15.07
CA PHE A 198 30.68 -9.02 -13.87
C PHE A 198 29.33 -8.36 -13.59
N LYS A 199 29.25 -7.03 -13.69
CA LYS A 199 27.98 -6.31 -13.58
C LYS A 199 27.00 -6.74 -14.66
N GLU A 200 27.45 -6.86 -15.91
CA GLU A 200 26.59 -7.29 -17.03
C GLU A 200 26.12 -8.74 -16.89
N LEU A 201 27.00 -9.66 -16.53
CA LEU A 201 26.72 -11.11 -16.41
C LEU A 201 25.84 -11.43 -15.22
N ILE A 202 25.99 -10.73 -14.10
CA ILE A 202 25.18 -11.02 -12.91
C ILE A 202 23.79 -10.41 -13.03
N LEU A 203 23.68 -9.25 -13.68
CA LEU A 203 22.40 -8.64 -14.04
C LEU A 203 21.74 -9.31 -15.25
N PHE A 204 22.38 -10.31 -15.86
CA PHE A 204 21.81 -11.11 -16.93
C PHE A 204 20.65 -11.96 -16.41
N THR A 205 19.47 -11.36 -16.34
CA THR A 205 18.22 -12.08 -16.15
C THR A 205 17.69 -12.48 -17.51
N ALA A 206 17.32 -13.75 -17.71
CA ALA A 206 16.64 -14.19 -18.92
C ALA A 206 15.44 -13.26 -19.19
N ARG A 207 15.51 -12.43 -20.23
CA ARG A 207 14.31 -11.78 -20.76
C ARG A 207 13.40 -12.93 -21.15
N ALA A 208 12.20 -13.00 -20.56
CA ALA A 208 11.19 -13.92 -21.02
C ALA A 208 11.00 -13.70 -22.53
N ALA A 209 11.18 -14.78 -23.30
CA ALA A 209 10.87 -14.81 -24.73
C ALA A 209 9.35 -14.80 -24.94
#